data_AF-A0A0G0XBE9-F1
#
_entry.id   AF-A0A0G0XBE9-F1
#
_cell.length_a   1.000
_cell.length_b   1.000
_cell.length_c   1.000
_cell.angle_alpha   90.00
_cell.angle_beta   90.00
_cell.angle_gamma   90.00
#
_symmetry.space_group_name_H-M   'P 1'
#
loop_
_entity.id
_entity.type
_entity.pdbx_description
1 polymer ?
#
loop_
_entity_poly.entity_id
_entity_poly.type
_entity_poly.pdbx_seq_one_letter_code
_entity_poly.pdbx_strand_id
1 'polypeptide(L)'
;MTEQEKHILHYSFLALGLSVLSVFFVLFRFDTRAQLILAALGSLYYVLWGIIHHALEKRLNRLTIFEYILFGALVFLLIFSVLSL
;
A
#
# COMPACT_ATOMS: atom_id res chain seq x y z
N MET A 1 -10.83 -0.51 -24.40
CA MET A 1 -10.59 -1.20 -23.12
C MET A 1 -11.92 -1.38 -22.43
N THR A 2 -12.30 -2.62 -22.13
CA THR A 2 -13.53 -2.94 -21.38
C THR A 2 -13.39 -2.49 -19.92
N GLU A 3 -14.49 -2.28 -19.21
CA GLU A 3 -14.45 -1.90 -17.78
C GLU A 3 -13.72 -2.96 -16.93
N GLN A 4 -13.82 -4.23 -17.33
CA GLN A 4 -13.16 -5.36 -16.69
C GLN A 4 -11.63 -5.30 -16.85
N GLU A 5 -11.14 -4.92 -18.03
CA GLU A 5 -9.71 -4.70 -18.29
C GLU A 5 -9.15 -3.53 -17.46
N LYS A 6 -9.93 -2.47 -17.23
CA LYS A 6 -9.52 -1.34 -16.37
C LYS A 6 -9.35 -1.76 -14.92
N HIS A 7 -10.31 -2.51 -14.39
CA HIS A 7 -10.21 -3.05 -13.03
C HIS A 7 -8.97 -3.95 -12.90
N ILE A 8 -8.78 -4.90 -13.81
CA ILE A 8 -7.62 -5.80 -13.77
C ILE A 8 -6.31 -5.01 -13.79
N LEU A 9 -6.20 -3.97 -14.61
CA LEU A 9 -5.00 -3.15 -14.69
C LEU A 9 -4.74 -2.37 -13.39
N HIS A 10 -5.78 -1.76 -12.79
CA HIS A 10 -5.64 -1.04 -11.52
C HIS A 10 -5.17 -1.95 -10.39
N TYR A 11 -5.76 -3.15 -10.25
CA TYR A 11 -5.36 -4.12 -9.22
C TYR A 11 -3.99 -4.75 -9.53
N SER A 12 -3.64 -4.95 -10.80
CA SER A 12 -2.31 -5.41 -11.20
C SER A 12 -1.24 -4.40 -10.80
N PHE A 13 -1.49 -3.10 -10.96
CA PHE A 13 -0.58 -2.06 -10.52
C PHE A 13 -0.33 -2.13 -9.01
N LEU A 14 -1.39 -2.26 -8.19
CA LEU A 14 -1.26 -2.46 -6.75
C LEU A 14 -0.40 -3.69 -6.42
N ALA A 15 -0.74 -4.84 -7.01
CA ALA A 15 -0.06 -6.09 -6.75
C ALA A 15 1.43 -6.02 -7.11
N LEU A 16 1.76 -5.40 -8.24
CA LEU A 16 3.13 -5.27 -8.72
C LEU A 16 3.95 -4.36 -7.79
N GLY A 17 3.40 -3.21 -7.41
CA GLY A 17 4.06 -2.29 -6.47
C GLY A 17 4.29 -2.90 -5.09
N LEU A 18 3.29 -3.58 -4.52
CA LEU A 18 3.44 -4.30 -3.25
C LEU A 18 4.45 -5.44 -3.36
N SER A 19 4.44 -6.20 -4.45
CA SER A 19 5.38 -7.30 -4.66
C SER A 19 6.83 -6.81 -4.73
N VAL A 20 7.09 -5.70 -5.43
CA VAL A 20 8.41 -5.07 -5.49
C VAL A 20 8.87 -4.63 -4.09
N LEU A 21 8.00 -3.97 -3.33
CA LEU A 21 8.32 -3.55 -1.96
C LEU A 21 8.57 -4.75 -1.03
N SER A 22 7.79 -5.82 -1.15
CA SER A 22 8.00 -7.06 -0.39
C SER A 22 9.34 -7.72 -0.72
N VAL A 23 9.74 -7.74 -2.00
CA VAL A 23 11.06 -8.24 -2.41
C VAL A 23 12.17 -7.42 -1.74
N PHE A 24 12.09 -6.08 -1.81
CA PHE A 24 13.06 -5.23 -1.11
C PHE A 24 13.05 -5.45 0.39
N PHE A 25 11.88 -5.61 1.01
CA PHE A 25 11.77 -5.85 2.45
C PHE A 25 12.51 -7.11 2.90
N VAL A 26 12.50 -8.16 2.07
CA VAL A 26 13.26 -9.40 2.30
C VAL A 26 14.75 -9.21 2.02
N LEU A 27 15.12 -8.47 0.97
CA LEU A 27 16.53 -8.20 0.64
C LEU A 27 17.22 -7.39 1.76
N PHE A 28 16.51 -6.44 2.36
CA PHE A 28 17.00 -5.61 3.46
C PHE A 28 16.69 -6.20 4.86
N ARG A 29 16.49 -7.52 4.98
CA ARG A 29 16.10 -8.17 6.25
C ARG A 29 17.02 -7.96 7.46
N PHE A 30 18.25 -7.51 7.23
CA PHE A 30 19.24 -7.24 8.27
C PHE A 30 19.41 -5.74 8.56
N ASP A 31 18.70 -4.87 7.83
CA ASP A 31 18.68 -3.43 8.04
C ASP A 31 17.27 -3.01 8.45
N THR A 32 17.05 -2.98 9.76
CA THR A 32 15.77 -2.58 10.37
C THR A 32 15.33 -1.18 9.92
N ARG A 33 16.27 -0.24 9.72
CA ARG A 33 15.92 1.12 9.28
C ARG A 33 15.39 1.08 7.85
N ALA A 34 16.04 0.36 6.96
CA ALA A 34 15.57 0.17 5.59
C ALA A 34 14.20 -0.53 5.57
N GLN A 35 13.98 -1.55 6.40
CA GLN A 35 12.67 -2.22 6.51
C GLN A 35 11.56 -1.29 7.01
N LEU A 36 11.85 -0.42 7.99
CA LEU A 36 10.90 0.59 8.47
C LEU A 36 10.54 1.61 7.39
N ILE A 37 11.53 2.07 6.62
CA ILE A 37 11.31 2.96 5.47
C ILE A 37 10.44 2.26 4.42
N LEU A 38 10.73 1.00 4.09
CA LEU A 38 9.95 0.21 3.13
C LEU A 38 8.52 -0.03 3.61
N ALA A 39 8.32 -0.28 4.90
CA ALA A 39 6.99 -0.41 5.49
C ALA A 39 6.20 0.91 5.37
N ALA A 40 6.83 2.05 5.68
CA ALA A 40 6.22 3.36 5.52
C ALA A 40 5.85 3.65 4.06
N LEU A 41 6.77 3.36 3.12
CA LEU A 41 6.53 3.52 1.69
C LEU A 41 5.42 2.60 1.18
N GLY A 42 5.35 1.35 1.64
CA GLY A 42 4.29 0.41 1.28
C GLY A 42 2.92 0.81 1.80
N SER A 43 2.84 1.26 3.05
CA SER A 43 1.61 1.81 3.60
C SER A 43 1.16 3.06 2.85
N LEU A 44 2.09 3.98 2.55
CA LEU A 44 1.77 5.18 1.78
C LEU A 44 1.32 4.84 0.35
N TYR A 45 2.00 3.90 -0.31
CA TYR A 45 1.64 3.41 -1.63
C TYR A 45 0.23 2.83 -1.66
N TYR A 46 -0.11 1.97 -0.68
CA TYR A 46 -1.46 1.40 -0.55
C TYR A 46 -2.53 2.48 -0.38
N VAL A 47 -2.29 3.46 0.49
CA VAL A 47 -3.21 4.58 0.73
C VAL A 47 -3.43 5.39 -0.56
N LEU A 48 -2.34 5.80 -1.22
CA LEU A 48 -2.40 6.59 -2.43
C LEU A 48 -3.10 5.83 -3.56
N TRP A 49 -2.76 4.55 -3.75
CA TRP A 49 -3.44 3.69 -4.72
C TRP A 49 -4.94 3.62 -4.44
N GLY A 50 -5.35 3.38 -3.19
CA GLY A 50 -6.76 3.25 -2.81
C GLY A 50 -7.56 4.51 -3.11
N ILE A 51 -7.00 5.67 -2.76
CA ILE A 51 -7.60 6.99 -3.02
C ILE A 51 -7.69 7.25 -4.54
N ILE A 52 -6.60 7.03 -5.29
CA ILE A 52 -6.56 7.27 -6.74
C ILE A 52 -7.53 6.33 -7.46
N HIS A 53 -7.54 5.05 -7.11
CA HIS A 53 -8.43 4.04 -7.68
C HIS A 53 -9.90 4.44 -7.51
N HIS A 54 -10.31 4.80 -6.29
CA HIS A 54 -11.69 5.22 -6.02
C HIS A 54 -12.04 6.58 -6.63
N ALA A 55 -11.06 7.47 -6.79
CA ALA A 55 -11.25 8.75 -7.50
C ALA A 55 -11.55 8.50 -8.98
N LEU A 56 -10.80 7.60 -9.63
CA LEU A 56 -11.00 7.24 -11.03
C LEU A 56 -12.34 6.56 -11.28
N GLU A 57 -12.83 5.77 -10.31
CA GLU A 57 -14.16 5.14 -10.36
C GLU A 57 -15.31 6.09 -10.01
N LYS A 58 -15.02 7.37 -9.69
CA LYS A 58 -16.01 8.36 -9.21
C LYS A 58 -16.80 7.89 -7.97
N ARG A 59 -16.20 7.03 -7.15
CA ARG A 59 -16.77 6.47 -5.92
C ARG A 59 -16.03 6.92 -4.66
N LEU A 60 -15.09 7.86 -4.81
CA LEU A 60 -14.34 8.40 -3.68
C LEU A 60 -15.25 9.22 -2.76
N ASN A 61 -15.25 8.85 -1.49
CA ASN A 61 -15.91 9.59 -0.43
C ASN A 61 -14.97 9.70 0.79
N ARG A 62 -15.31 10.59 1.73
CA ARG A 62 -14.49 10.84 2.93
C ARG A 62 -14.28 9.59 3.78
N LEU A 63 -15.30 8.75 3.93
CA LEU A 63 -15.22 7.51 4.70
C LEU A 63 -14.18 6.57 4.10
N THR A 64 -14.24 6.35 2.77
CA THR A 64 -13.26 5.50 2.07
C THR A 64 -11.83 6.04 2.20
N ILE A 65 -11.63 7.36 2.13
CA ILE A 65 -10.29 7.95 2.38
C ILE A 65 -9.80 7.59 3.79
N PHE A 66 -10.64 7.74 4.80
CA PHE A 66 -10.29 7.39 6.18
C PHE A 66 -10.02 5.90 6.36
N GLU A 67 -10.78 5.02 5.71
CA GLU A 67 -10.55 3.57 5.73
C GLU A 67 -9.14 3.25 5.24
N TYR A 68 -8.75 3.73 4.06
CA TYR A 68 -7.41 3.48 3.51
C TYR A 68 -6.30 4.01 4.42
N ILE A 69 -6.43 5.24 4.92
CA ILE A 69 -5.45 5.82 5.85
C ILE A 69 -5.34 4.97 7.12
N LEU A 70 -6.46 4.54 7.69
CA LEU A 70 -6.48 3.76 8.92
C LEU A 70 -5.83 2.39 8.71
N PHE A 71 -6.12 1.71 7.60
CA PHE A 71 -5.49 0.44 7.24
C PHE A 71 -3.98 0.60 6.99
N GLY A 72 -3.57 1.62 6.22
CA GLY A 72 -2.17 1.90 5.97
C GLY A 72 -1.38 2.20 7.25
N ALA A 73 -1.96 3.01 8.14
CA ALA A 73 -1.38 3.31 9.45
C ALA A 73 -1.31 2.07 10.33
N LEU A 74 -2.37 1.26 10.40
CA LEU A 74 -2.39 0.03 11.18
C LEU A 74 -1.30 -0.94 10.73
N VAL A 75 -1.18 -1.19 9.43
CA VAL A 75 -0.13 -2.07 8.88
C VAL A 75 1.27 -1.55 9.21
N PHE A 76 1.50 -0.25 9.05
CA PHE A 76 2.78 0.36 9.41
C PHE A 76 3.08 0.18 10.91
N LEU A 77 2.11 0.45 11.79
CA LEU A 77 2.28 0.33 13.23
C LEU A 77 2.54 -1.12 13.67
N LEU A 78 1.89 -2.10 13.04
CA LEU A 78 2.15 -3.52 13.31
C LEU A 78 3.59 -3.90 12.95
N ILE A 79 4.06 -3.50 11.76
CA ILE A 79 5.44 -3.77 11.34
C ILE A 79 6.43 -3.00 12.22
N PHE A 80 6.16 -1.72 12.50
CA PHE A 80 6.98 -0.89 13.37
C PHE A 80 7.14 -1.51 14.75
N SER A 81 6.05 -2.00 15.33
CA SER A 81 6.06 -2.70 16.62
C SER A 81 6.97 -3.92 16.58
N VAL A 82 6.80 -4.80 15.58
CA VAL A 82 7.63 -6.02 15.45
C VAL A 82 9.11 -5.71 15.25
N LEU A 83 9.44 -4.67 14.49
CA LEU A 83 10.83 -4.31 14.17
C LEU A 83 11.53 -3.45 15.22
N SER A 84 10.77 -2.83 16.13
CA SER A 84 11.31 -1.93 17.17
C SER A 84 11.33 -2.57 18.57
N LEU A 85 10.79 -3.77 18.70
CA LEU A 85 10.92 -4.65 19.87
C LEU A 85 12.26 -5.38 19.84
#